data_AF-M3IAS4-F1
#
_entry.id   AF-M3IAS4-F1
#
_cell.length_a   1.000
_cell.length_b   1.000
_cell.length_c   1.000
_cell.angle_alpha   90.00
_cell.angle_beta   90.00
_cell.angle_gamma   90.00
#
_symmetry.space_group_name_H-M   'P 1'
#
loop_
_entity.id
_entity.type
_entity.pdbx_description
1 polymer ?
#
loop_
_entity_poly.entity_id
_entity_poly.type
_entity_poly.pdbx_seq_one_letter_code
_entity_poly.pdbx_strand_id
1 'polypeptide(L)'
;MEKLFSKGFLIRNPDVLKKILDEFSNKKDAAILFQEIASFYSEEEYDKQHFSYFVKSPSSQNSFESLETRSNLGFPIPKTNQEFWKNQIQILLELDRMIRRDFTHLKNSLDPVWKEAISSGVVSYNQTALEKVFQEFPKETKVSIGNIFKKVIDSNNLDSIQFVGRHISDFSIYFASDRDMILRVLGSPKILEKLLQAGLDPNRIYGYKKSVFVNDRWIDGIEEDTFLILCLEDSKETSISSLQLLLKYGAKTDLAVKRYSRGKDYLYSPHAVLENPDYDFSLKRKIFTEWTKKKVK
;
A
#
# COMPACT_ATOMS: atom_id res chain seq x y z
N MET A 1 34.74 9.88 -14.62
CA MET A 1 33.90 9.42 -13.50
C MET A 1 32.53 10.07 -13.51
N GLU A 2 32.39 11.40 -13.65
CA GLU A 2 31.08 12.11 -13.73
C GLU A 2 30.09 11.56 -14.79
N LYS A 3 30.56 11.12 -15.96
CA LYS A 3 29.68 10.59 -17.03
C LYS A 3 29.10 9.19 -16.78
N LEU A 4 29.58 8.45 -15.78
CA LEU A 4 29.06 7.11 -15.43
C LEU A 4 27.88 7.20 -14.45
N PHE A 5 27.88 8.22 -13.59
CA PHE A 5 26.81 8.50 -12.62
C PHE A 5 25.53 8.98 -13.30
N SER A 6 25.65 9.86 -14.30
CA SER A 6 24.51 10.49 -14.98
C SER A 6 23.67 9.55 -15.88
N LYS A 7 24.05 8.28 -16.02
CA LYS A 7 23.38 7.33 -16.94
C LYS A 7 22.73 6.13 -16.25
N GLY A 8 22.74 6.04 -14.92
CA GLY A 8 22.10 4.93 -14.18
C GLY A 8 22.65 3.52 -14.51
N PHE A 9 23.79 3.45 -15.21
CA PHE A 9 24.39 2.19 -15.69
C PHE A 9 25.10 1.41 -14.57
N LEU A 10 25.49 2.11 -13.50
CA LEU A 10 26.39 1.58 -12.47
C LEU A 10 25.74 0.61 -11.49
N ILE A 11 24.45 0.75 -11.25
CA ILE A 11 23.75 -0.03 -10.24
C ILE A 11 23.33 -1.41 -10.79
N ARG A 12 23.38 -1.63 -12.11
CA ARG A 12 22.85 -2.84 -12.75
C ARG A 12 23.87 -3.94 -13.03
N ASN A 13 25.15 -3.72 -12.71
CA ASN A 13 26.19 -4.75 -12.82
C ASN A 13 26.98 -4.81 -11.49
N PRO A 14 26.70 -5.83 -10.64
CA PRO A 14 27.34 -6.00 -9.34
C PRO A 14 28.88 -6.02 -9.41
N ASP A 15 29.46 -6.56 -10.48
CA ASP A 15 30.91 -6.66 -10.64
C ASP A 15 31.56 -5.30 -10.94
N VAL A 16 30.87 -4.44 -11.68
CA VAL A 16 31.32 -3.07 -11.98
C VAL A 16 31.27 -2.22 -10.72
N LEU A 17 30.18 -2.31 -9.98
CA LEU A 17 30.05 -1.59 -8.72
C LEU A 17 31.05 -2.07 -7.68
N LYS A 18 31.31 -3.38 -7.61
CA LYS A 18 32.34 -3.93 -6.72
C LYS A 18 33.71 -3.31 -6.99
N LYS A 19 34.12 -3.22 -8.26
CA LYS A 19 35.38 -2.57 -8.66
C LYS A 19 35.43 -1.09 -8.24
N ILE A 20 34.33 -0.39 -8.38
CA ILE A 20 34.25 1.03 -7.99
C ILE A 20 34.31 1.20 -6.48
N LEU A 21 33.67 0.31 -5.72
CA LEU A 21 33.77 0.32 -4.26
C LEU A 21 35.17 -0.05 -3.77
N ASP A 22 35.88 -0.95 -4.44
CA ASP A 22 37.30 -1.25 -4.16
C ASP A 22 38.20 0.00 -4.34
N GLU A 23 37.82 0.93 -5.21
CA GLU A 23 38.54 2.19 -5.43
C GLU A 23 38.26 3.26 -4.35
N PHE A 24 37.12 3.16 -3.64
CA PHE A 24 36.74 4.13 -2.60
C PHE A 24 37.34 3.78 -1.24
N SER A 25 38.57 4.25 -0.98
CA SER A 25 39.24 4.12 0.32
C SER A 25 38.74 5.09 1.41
N ASN A 26 37.97 6.11 1.03
CA ASN A 26 37.54 7.20 1.90
C ASN A 26 36.02 7.16 2.13
N LYS A 27 35.61 7.19 3.42
CA LYS A 27 34.20 7.24 3.84
C LYS A 27 33.42 8.40 3.23
N LYS A 28 34.06 9.55 2.99
CA LYS A 28 33.38 10.74 2.47
C LYS A 28 33.01 10.59 0.99
N ASP A 29 33.92 10.06 0.19
CA ASP A 29 33.71 9.88 -1.25
C ASP A 29 32.70 8.75 -1.52
N ALA A 30 32.74 7.70 -0.70
CA ALA A 30 31.69 6.69 -0.68
C ALA A 30 30.32 7.28 -0.27
N ALA A 31 30.26 8.12 0.77
CA ALA A 31 29.01 8.76 1.17
C ALA A 31 28.40 9.62 0.05
N ILE A 32 29.22 10.36 -0.70
CA ILE A 32 28.79 11.15 -1.86
C ILE A 32 28.22 10.24 -2.95
N LEU A 33 28.94 9.16 -3.30
CA LEU A 33 28.45 8.15 -4.25
C LEU A 33 27.07 7.63 -3.87
N PHE A 34 26.87 7.26 -2.59
CA PHE A 34 25.60 6.74 -2.13
C PHE A 34 24.51 7.80 -2.02
N GLN A 35 24.88 9.04 -1.73
CA GLN A 35 23.96 10.18 -1.76
C GLN A 35 23.50 10.49 -3.19
N GLU A 36 24.37 10.37 -4.18
CA GLU A 36 24.00 10.48 -5.61
C GLU A 36 23.07 9.35 -6.02
N ILE A 37 23.34 8.11 -5.58
CA ILE A 37 22.42 6.97 -5.78
C ILE A 37 21.06 7.25 -5.13
N ALA A 38 21.03 7.74 -3.88
CA ALA A 38 19.80 8.12 -3.18
C ALA A 38 19.02 9.21 -3.94
N SER A 39 19.74 10.22 -4.41
CA SER A 39 19.17 11.36 -5.13
C SER A 39 18.60 10.93 -6.47
N PHE A 40 19.30 10.06 -7.21
CA PHE A 40 18.80 9.45 -8.43
C PHE A 40 17.48 8.69 -8.20
N TYR A 41 17.38 7.93 -7.10
CA TYR A 41 16.12 7.27 -6.73
C TYR A 41 15.00 8.25 -6.33
N SER A 42 15.33 9.43 -5.81
CA SER A 42 14.36 10.47 -5.48
C SER A 42 13.96 11.36 -6.66
N GLU A 43 14.85 11.57 -7.65
CA GLU A 43 14.62 12.44 -8.79
C GLU A 43 13.84 11.76 -9.93
N GLU A 44 13.79 10.42 -9.97
CA GLU A 44 12.80 9.72 -10.82
C GLU A 44 11.34 9.88 -10.31
N GLU A 45 11.14 10.58 -9.18
CA GLU A 45 9.82 11.05 -8.72
C GLU A 45 9.42 12.45 -9.24
N TYR A 46 10.24 13.11 -10.08
CA TYR A 46 9.89 14.42 -10.65
C TYR A 46 9.09 14.39 -11.96
N ASP A 47 8.86 13.21 -12.54
CA ASP A 47 7.99 13.08 -13.72
C ASP A 47 6.65 12.39 -13.39
N LYS A 48 5.95 12.96 -12.41
CA LYS A 48 4.50 12.74 -12.21
C LYS A 48 3.66 13.16 -13.44
N GLN A 49 4.25 13.77 -14.46
CA GLN A 49 3.62 14.05 -15.76
C GLN A 49 3.88 12.99 -16.84
N HIS A 50 4.79 12.02 -16.65
CA HIS A 50 5.11 11.05 -17.72
C HIS A 50 4.28 9.75 -17.69
N PHE A 51 3.49 9.51 -16.64
CA PHE A 51 2.52 8.41 -16.66
C PHE A 51 1.20 8.76 -17.39
N SER A 52 0.99 10.01 -17.83
CA SER A 52 -0.23 10.41 -18.56
C SER A 52 -0.17 10.20 -20.08
N TYR A 53 0.91 9.65 -20.64
CA TYR A 53 1.05 9.48 -22.10
C TYR A 53 0.77 8.06 -22.65
N PHE A 54 0.14 7.19 -21.87
CA PHE A 54 -0.33 5.89 -22.39
C PHE A 54 -1.55 5.98 -23.34
N VAL A 55 -2.01 7.18 -23.70
CA VAL A 55 -2.91 7.40 -24.85
C VAL A 55 -2.22 8.35 -25.83
N LYS A 56 -1.84 7.80 -26.98
CA LYS A 56 -1.27 8.43 -28.19
C LYS A 56 -1.24 9.98 -28.22
N SER A 57 -0.04 10.55 -28.34
CA SER A 57 0.23 11.54 -29.39
C SER A 57 1.74 11.77 -29.63
N PRO A 58 2.14 12.16 -30.86
CA PRO A 58 3.49 12.02 -31.38
C PRO A 58 4.26 13.35 -31.33
N SER A 59 5.12 13.54 -30.34
CA SER A 59 6.16 14.59 -30.39
C SER A 59 7.09 14.57 -29.17
N SER A 60 7.88 13.51 -29.00
CA SER A 60 9.17 13.65 -28.30
C SER A 60 10.13 12.56 -28.77
N GLN A 61 11.17 12.99 -29.49
CA GLN A 61 12.08 12.10 -30.22
C GLN A 61 13.22 11.52 -29.38
N ASN A 62 13.20 11.62 -28.05
CA ASN A 62 14.35 11.22 -27.21
C ASN A 62 14.10 10.06 -26.23
N SER A 63 12.96 9.37 -26.30
CA SER A 63 12.63 8.28 -25.35
C SER A 63 13.05 6.88 -25.81
N PHE A 64 13.63 6.71 -27.01
CA PHE A 64 13.91 5.39 -27.57
C PHE A 64 15.30 4.83 -27.20
N GLU A 65 16.34 5.66 -27.12
CA GLU A 65 17.71 5.17 -26.85
C GLU A 65 17.88 4.53 -25.46
N SER A 66 17.11 4.97 -24.45
CA SER A 66 17.16 4.40 -23.09
C SER A 66 16.46 3.05 -22.93
N LEU A 67 15.60 2.67 -23.89
CA LEU A 67 14.82 1.43 -23.86
C LEU A 67 15.52 0.29 -24.61
N GLU A 68 16.19 0.58 -25.71
CA GLU A 68 17.00 -0.40 -26.46
C GLU A 68 18.21 -0.88 -25.65
N THR A 69 18.87 0.01 -24.91
CA THR A 69 19.96 -0.36 -24.00
C THR A 69 19.50 -1.22 -22.82
N ARG A 70 18.23 -1.14 -22.41
CA ARG A 70 17.64 -1.96 -21.32
C ARG A 70 17.41 -3.42 -21.76
N SER A 71 17.02 -3.64 -23.00
CA SER A 71 16.81 -4.98 -23.57
C SER A 71 18.13 -5.74 -23.78
N ASN A 72 19.21 -5.04 -24.09
CA ASN A 72 20.52 -5.64 -24.40
C ASN A 72 21.27 -6.21 -23.18
N LEU A 73 20.78 -5.97 -21.96
CA LEU A 73 21.35 -6.47 -20.71
C LEU A 73 20.58 -7.66 -20.10
N GLY A 74 19.62 -8.23 -20.83
CA GLY A 74 18.88 -9.43 -20.39
C GLY A 74 17.85 -9.19 -19.27
N PHE A 75 17.65 -7.94 -18.85
CA PHE A 75 16.62 -7.59 -17.88
C PHE A 75 15.31 -7.22 -18.59
N PRO A 76 14.19 -7.92 -18.32
CA PRO A 76 12.91 -7.57 -18.93
C PRO A 76 12.52 -6.14 -18.54
N ILE A 77 12.09 -5.36 -19.54
CA ILE A 77 11.56 -4.01 -19.32
C ILE A 77 10.36 -4.12 -18.36
N PRO A 78 10.36 -3.41 -17.22
CA PRO A 78 9.24 -3.46 -16.29
C PRO A 78 7.95 -3.03 -16.98
N LYS A 79 6.91 -3.84 -16.87
CA LYS A 79 5.59 -3.55 -17.46
C LYS A 79 4.72 -2.74 -16.51
N THR A 80 5.07 -2.69 -15.23
CA THR A 80 4.32 -1.98 -14.20
C THR A 80 5.24 -1.21 -13.26
N ASN A 81 4.70 -0.19 -12.60
CA ASN A 81 5.40 0.56 -11.55
C ASN A 81 5.84 -0.35 -10.39
N GLN A 82 5.02 -1.36 -10.06
CA GLN A 82 5.36 -2.37 -9.06
C GLN A 82 6.59 -3.20 -9.45
N GLU A 83 6.66 -3.69 -10.69
CA GLU A 83 7.83 -4.43 -11.18
C GLU A 83 9.08 -3.56 -11.18
N PHE A 84 8.94 -2.30 -11.57
CA PHE A 84 10.04 -1.33 -11.53
C PHE A 84 10.62 -1.20 -10.12
N TRP A 85 9.78 -0.86 -9.12
CA TRP A 85 10.24 -0.68 -7.75
C TRP A 85 10.72 -1.98 -7.10
N LYS A 86 10.07 -3.11 -7.41
CA LYS A 86 10.55 -4.43 -6.96
C LYS A 86 12.00 -4.68 -7.42
N ASN A 87 12.32 -4.35 -8.67
CA ASN A 87 13.67 -4.49 -9.21
C ASN A 87 14.64 -3.50 -8.55
N GLN A 88 14.26 -2.23 -8.35
CA GLN A 88 15.14 -1.27 -7.68
C GLN A 88 15.46 -1.68 -6.24
N ILE A 89 14.46 -2.15 -5.50
CA ILE A 89 14.65 -2.64 -4.13
C ILE A 89 15.47 -3.92 -4.08
N GLN A 90 15.32 -4.81 -5.07
CA GLN A 90 16.16 -6.00 -5.18
C GLN A 90 17.64 -5.60 -5.35
N ILE A 91 17.91 -4.61 -6.19
CA ILE A 91 19.28 -4.12 -6.35
C ILE A 91 19.79 -3.51 -5.04
N LEU A 92 19.01 -2.64 -4.38
CA LEU A 92 19.39 -2.05 -3.10
C LEU A 92 19.75 -3.11 -2.03
N LEU A 93 19.00 -4.22 -1.98
CA LEU A 93 19.30 -5.36 -1.11
C LEU A 93 20.66 -6.01 -1.43
N GLU A 94 20.96 -6.20 -2.71
CA GLU A 94 22.23 -6.78 -3.16
C GLU A 94 23.41 -5.85 -2.83
N LEU A 95 23.23 -4.55 -3.02
CA LEU A 95 24.22 -3.53 -2.65
C LEU A 95 24.49 -3.53 -1.15
N ASP A 96 23.44 -3.48 -0.35
CA ASP A 96 23.54 -3.51 1.11
C ASP A 96 24.24 -4.78 1.59
N ARG A 97 23.91 -5.94 1.02
CA ARG A 97 24.59 -7.21 1.33
C ARG A 97 26.07 -7.18 0.97
N MET A 98 26.42 -6.69 -0.22
CA MET A 98 27.81 -6.60 -0.66
C MET A 98 28.63 -5.65 0.23
N ILE A 99 28.10 -4.47 0.52
CA ILE A 99 28.77 -3.47 1.38
C ILE A 99 28.98 -4.04 2.78
N ARG A 100 27.98 -4.68 3.36
CA ARG A 100 28.10 -5.27 4.71
C ARG A 100 29.11 -6.42 4.77
N ARG A 101 29.31 -7.15 3.67
CA ARG A 101 30.28 -8.24 3.58
C ARG A 101 31.70 -7.74 3.32
N ASP A 102 31.87 -6.93 2.28
CA ASP A 102 33.18 -6.61 1.70
C ASP A 102 33.69 -5.22 2.14
N PHE A 103 32.78 -4.30 2.49
CA PHE A 103 33.08 -2.90 2.82
C PHE A 103 32.46 -2.47 4.15
N THR A 104 32.73 -3.23 5.22
CA THR A 104 32.09 -3.05 6.54
C THR A 104 32.19 -1.62 7.12
N HIS A 105 33.24 -0.87 6.75
CA HIS A 105 33.43 0.52 7.14
C HIS A 105 32.38 1.47 6.54
N LEU A 106 31.68 1.06 5.48
CA LEU A 106 30.62 1.78 4.78
C LEU A 106 29.20 1.26 5.10
N LYS A 107 29.03 0.34 6.06
CA LYS A 107 27.75 -0.34 6.32
C LYS A 107 26.51 0.54 6.52
N ASN A 108 26.69 1.81 6.90
CA ASN A 108 25.59 2.78 7.12
C ASN A 108 25.44 3.80 5.97
N SER A 109 26.24 3.70 4.91
CA SER A 109 26.23 4.68 3.82
C SER A 109 24.93 4.66 3.01
N LEU A 110 24.22 3.54 3.03
CA LEU A 110 22.92 3.36 2.39
C LEU A 110 21.73 3.73 3.29
N ASP A 111 21.95 4.11 4.56
CA ASP A 111 20.85 4.46 5.47
C ASP A 111 19.93 5.53 4.88
N PRO A 112 20.40 6.62 4.23
CA PRO A 112 19.52 7.60 3.61
C PRO A 112 18.63 7.00 2.51
N VAL A 113 19.17 6.11 1.68
CA VAL A 113 18.42 5.42 0.60
C VAL A 113 17.35 4.52 1.22
N TRP A 114 17.69 3.76 2.26
CA TRP A 114 16.74 2.92 2.98
C TRP A 114 15.62 3.76 3.62
N LYS A 115 15.95 4.89 4.24
CA LYS A 115 14.97 5.78 4.85
C LYS A 115 13.99 6.35 3.83
N GLU A 116 14.46 6.72 2.63
CA GLU A 116 13.60 7.20 1.56
C GLU A 116 12.71 6.08 1.00
N ALA A 117 13.26 4.88 0.81
CA ALA A 117 12.51 3.71 0.38
C ALA A 117 11.43 3.29 1.40
N ILE A 118 11.72 3.43 2.69
CA ILE A 118 10.77 3.22 3.79
C ILE A 118 9.70 4.30 3.77
N SER A 119 10.09 5.57 3.67
CA SER A 119 9.22 6.74 3.67
C SER A 119 8.16 6.65 2.56
N SER A 120 8.57 6.33 1.34
CA SER A 120 7.69 6.14 0.19
C SER A 120 6.89 4.84 0.22
N GLY A 121 7.29 3.87 1.04
CA GLY A 121 6.67 2.55 1.16
C GLY A 121 6.99 1.59 0.02
N VAL A 122 7.95 1.91 -0.87
CA VAL A 122 8.29 1.04 -2.02
C VAL A 122 8.97 -0.27 -1.60
N VAL A 123 9.51 -0.33 -0.38
CA VAL A 123 10.01 -1.57 0.25
C VAL A 123 8.96 -2.67 0.30
N SER A 124 7.67 -2.31 0.31
CA SER A 124 6.52 -3.23 0.28
C SER A 124 6.44 -4.13 -0.96
N TYR A 125 7.15 -3.78 -2.05
CA TYR A 125 7.15 -4.58 -3.26
C TYR A 125 8.12 -5.77 -3.23
N ASN A 126 8.95 -5.87 -2.18
CA ASN A 126 9.89 -6.97 -1.98
C ASN A 126 9.83 -7.46 -0.52
N GLN A 127 9.40 -8.70 -0.31
CA GLN A 127 9.21 -9.29 1.03
C GLN A 127 10.49 -9.26 1.88
N THR A 128 11.65 -9.57 1.28
CA THR A 128 12.93 -9.57 1.99
C THR A 128 13.31 -8.17 2.47
N ALA A 129 13.09 -7.16 1.63
CA ALA A 129 13.34 -5.77 2.02
C ALA A 129 12.38 -5.31 3.12
N LEU A 130 11.11 -5.69 3.00
CA LEU A 130 10.10 -5.41 3.99
C LEU A 130 10.48 -5.99 5.36
N GLU A 131 10.82 -7.28 5.44
CA GLU A 131 11.27 -7.90 6.70
C GLU A 131 12.52 -7.22 7.27
N LYS A 132 13.50 -6.91 6.41
CA LYS A 132 14.72 -6.20 6.80
C LYS A 132 14.41 -4.86 7.45
N VAL A 133 13.54 -4.03 6.88
CA VAL A 133 13.29 -2.69 7.43
C VAL A 133 12.55 -2.72 8.76
N PHE A 134 11.66 -3.68 8.99
CA PHE A 134 11.04 -3.88 10.30
C PHE A 134 12.04 -4.28 11.38
N GLN A 135 13.11 -4.98 11.02
CA GLN A 135 14.16 -5.39 11.94
C GLN A 135 15.22 -4.30 12.17
N GLU A 136 15.69 -3.65 11.10
CA GLU A 136 16.84 -2.74 11.15
C GLU A 136 16.47 -1.27 11.26
N PHE A 137 15.26 -0.87 10.82
CA PHE A 137 14.79 0.52 10.82
C PHE A 137 13.43 0.68 11.53
N PRO A 138 13.25 0.15 12.76
CA PRO A 138 11.93 0.10 13.40
C PRO A 138 11.32 1.47 13.66
N LYS A 139 12.14 2.52 13.85
CA LYS A 139 11.65 3.89 14.06
C LYS A 139 11.07 4.46 12.78
N GLU A 140 11.81 4.38 11.68
CA GLU A 140 11.40 4.88 10.38
C GLU A 140 10.22 4.07 9.82
N THR A 141 10.26 2.74 9.95
CA THR A 141 9.13 1.88 9.57
C THR A 141 7.87 2.22 10.35
N LYS A 142 7.96 2.51 11.66
CA LYS A 142 6.81 2.92 12.46
C LYS A 142 6.23 4.26 12.01
N VAL A 143 7.06 5.21 11.58
CA VAL A 143 6.60 6.51 11.06
C VAL A 143 5.90 6.33 9.70
N SER A 144 6.43 5.46 8.85
CA SER A 144 5.97 5.29 7.46
C SER A 144 5.02 4.12 7.24
N ILE A 145 4.55 3.49 8.33
CA ILE A 145 3.73 2.27 8.31
C ILE A 145 2.45 2.42 7.46
N GLY A 146 1.87 3.62 7.37
CA GLY A 146 0.70 3.88 6.52
C GLY A 146 1.00 3.80 5.02
N ASN A 147 2.14 4.37 4.59
CA ASN A 147 2.58 4.27 3.19
C ASN A 147 2.95 2.84 2.84
N ILE A 148 3.65 2.15 3.74
CA ILE A 148 3.99 0.73 3.61
C ILE A 148 2.70 -0.10 3.46
N PHE A 149 1.72 0.09 4.35
CA PHE A 149 0.45 -0.62 4.32
C PHE A 149 -0.30 -0.40 3.01
N LYS A 150 -0.45 0.85 2.57
CA LYS A 150 -1.10 1.19 1.29
C LYS A 150 -0.44 0.47 0.11
N LYS A 151 0.89 0.51 0.03
CA LYS A 151 1.66 -0.16 -1.04
C LYS A 151 1.57 -1.68 -0.98
N VAL A 152 1.49 -2.26 0.22
CA VAL A 152 1.27 -3.70 0.40
C VAL A 152 -0.14 -4.13 -0.06
N ILE A 153 -1.17 -3.31 0.19
CA ILE A 153 -2.51 -3.56 -0.38
C ILE A 153 -2.48 -3.47 -1.90
N ASP A 154 -1.79 -2.46 -2.48
CA ASP A 154 -1.65 -2.30 -3.93
C ASP A 154 -0.87 -3.45 -4.59
N SER A 155 0.06 -4.10 -3.88
CA SER A 155 0.91 -5.16 -4.43
C SER A 155 0.22 -6.51 -4.58
N ASN A 156 -0.94 -6.70 -3.93
CA ASN A 156 -1.66 -7.97 -3.81
C ASN A 156 -0.82 -9.14 -3.26
N ASN A 157 0.31 -8.87 -2.60
CA ASN A 157 1.13 -9.91 -1.98
C ASN A 157 0.55 -10.28 -0.60
N LEU A 158 -0.14 -11.41 -0.52
CA LEU A 158 -0.84 -11.86 0.68
C LEU A 158 0.09 -12.09 1.88
N ASP A 159 1.34 -12.50 1.65
CA ASP A 159 2.31 -12.72 2.73
C ASP A 159 2.79 -11.40 3.30
N SER A 160 3.08 -10.42 2.44
CA SER A 160 3.41 -9.05 2.87
C SER A 160 2.24 -8.39 3.59
N ILE A 161 1.00 -8.59 3.13
CA ILE A 161 -0.23 -8.08 3.79
C ILE A 161 -0.34 -8.65 5.20
N GLN A 162 -0.21 -9.96 5.35
CA GLN A 162 -0.30 -10.60 6.66
C GLN A 162 0.85 -10.17 7.57
N PHE A 163 2.07 -10.08 7.03
CA PHE A 163 3.25 -9.65 7.77
C PHE A 163 3.08 -8.24 8.33
N VAL A 164 2.79 -7.25 7.47
CA VAL A 164 2.58 -5.85 7.91
C VAL A 164 1.38 -5.74 8.84
N GLY A 165 0.30 -6.47 8.54
CA GLY A 165 -0.90 -6.48 9.38
C GLY A 165 -0.60 -6.83 10.83
N ARG A 166 0.27 -7.81 11.09
CA ARG A 166 0.65 -8.21 12.46
C ARG A 166 1.46 -7.17 13.22
N HIS A 167 2.08 -6.23 12.50
CA HIS A 167 2.85 -5.13 13.09
C HIS A 167 2.03 -3.84 13.24
N ILE A 168 0.79 -3.82 12.77
CA ILE A 168 -0.13 -2.71 12.96
C ILE A 168 -0.81 -2.88 14.33
N SER A 169 -0.55 -1.94 15.23
CA SER A 169 -1.17 -1.90 16.56
C SER A 169 -2.61 -1.38 16.54
N ASP A 170 -2.89 -0.45 15.63
CA ASP A 170 -4.23 0.11 15.44
C ASP A 170 -4.48 0.32 13.95
N PHE A 171 -5.28 -0.57 13.37
CA PHE A 171 -5.72 -0.45 11.98
C PHE A 171 -6.54 0.81 11.73
N SER A 172 -7.13 1.40 12.77
CA SER A 172 -8.10 2.46 12.58
C SER A 172 -7.51 3.75 12.03
N ILE A 173 -6.22 3.99 12.29
CA ILE A 173 -5.49 5.15 11.78
C ILE A 173 -5.47 5.17 10.25
N TYR A 174 -5.49 4.00 9.59
CA TYR A 174 -5.41 3.92 8.12
C TYR A 174 -6.76 3.96 7.43
N PHE A 175 -7.81 3.52 8.12
CA PHE A 175 -9.16 3.44 7.56
C PHE A 175 -10.02 4.67 7.89
N ALA A 176 -9.73 5.37 9.00
CA ALA A 176 -10.51 6.53 9.45
C ALA A 176 -10.49 7.71 8.46
N SER A 177 -9.42 7.88 7.69
CA SER A 177 -9.29 8.96 6.71
C SER A 177 -9.58 8.55 5.26
N ASP A 178 -9.75 7.25 4.99
CA ASP A 178 -9.82 6.71 3.63
C ASP A 178 -10.89 5.61 3.55
N ARG A 179 -12.14 6.02 3.28
CA ARG A 179 -13.26 5.09 3.07
C ARG A 179 -13.01 4.19 1.86
N ASP A 180 -12.34 4.68 0.83
CA ASP A 180 -12.02 3.89 -0.37
C ASP A 180 -11.08 2.75 -0.05
N MET A 181 -10.16 2.92 0.91
CA MET A 181 -9.32 1.83 1.40
C MET A 181 -10.16 0.70 2.03
N ILE A 182 -11.20 1.02 2.81
CA ILE A 182 -12.13 0.00 3.34
C ILE A 182 -12.80 -0.74 2.18
N LEU A 183 -13.33 -0.01 1.20
CA LEU A 183 -14.02 -0.60 0.05
C LEU A 183 -13.08 -1.47 -0.81
N ARG A 184 -11.80 -1.09 -0.96
CA ARG A 184 -10.79 -1.92 -1.63
C ARG A 184 -10.55 -3.24 -0.89
N VAL A 185 -10.39 -3.18 0.43
CA VAL A 185 -10.22 -4.37 1.27
C VAL A 185 -11.45 -5.28 1.20
N LEU A 186 -12.66 -4.71 1.30
CA LEU A 186 -13.91 -5.44 1.15
C LEU A 186 -14.08 -6.06 -0.24
N GLY A 187 -13.60 -5.38 -1.29
CA GLY A 187 -13.60 -5.89 -2.65
C GLY A 187 -12.65 -7.08 -2.88
N SER A 188 -11.75 -7.35 -1.94
CA SER A 188 -10.74 -8.41 -2.01
C SER A 188 -10.82 -9.34 -0.79
N PRO A 189 -11.68 -10.38 -0.81
CA PRO A 189 -11.88 -11.30 0.32
C PRO A 189 -10.59 -11.92 0.87
N LYS A 190 -9.62 -12.22 0.00
CA LYS A 190 -8.31 -12.76 0.40
C LYS A 190 -7.50 -11.76 1.24
N ILE A 191 -7.53 -10.48 0.89
CA ILE A 191 -6.87 -9.41 1.65
C ILE A 191 -7.57 -9.24 2.99
N LEU A 192 -8.90 -9.11 2.96
CA LEU A 192 -9.71 -8.99 4.18
C LEU A 192 -9.43 -10.13 5.16
N GLU A 193 -9.41 -11.38 4.70
CA GLU A 193 -9.11 -12.52 5.58
C GLU A 193 -7.73 -12.41 6.23
N LYS A 194 -6.70 -12.02 5.47
CA LYS A 194 -5.35 -11.83 6.04
C LYS A 194 -5.30 -10.73 7.10
N LEU A 195 -6.04 -9.64 6.90
CA LEU A 195 -6.12 -8.55 7.87
C LEU A 195 -6.90 -8.96 9.13
N LEU A 196 -8.02 -9.68 8.98
CA LEU A 196 -8.77 -10.24 10.10
C LEU A 196 -7.91 -11.22 10.93
N GLN A 197 -7.15 -12.09 10.26
CA GLN A 197 -6.16 -12.97 10.91
C GLN A 197 -5.03 -12.20 11.61
N ALA A 198 -4.74 -10.98 11.16
CA ALA A 198 -3.72 -10.12 11.74
C ALA A 198 -4.26 -9.21 12.86
N GLY A 199 -5.54 -9.34 13.23
CA GLY A 199 -6.14 -8.60 14.34
C GLY A 199 -6.98 -7.38 13.94
N LEU A 200 -7.33 -7.22 12.66
CA LEU A 200 -8.33 -6.23 12.25
C LEU A 200 -9.65 -6.50 12.97
N ASP A 201 -10.16 -5.52 13.71
CA ASP A 201 -11.46 -5.60 14.37
C ASP A 201 -12.59 -5.37 13.35
N PRO A 202 -13.42 -6.40 13.03
CA PRO A 202 -14.53 -6.23 12.09
C PRO A 202 -15.65 -5.33 12.63
N ASN A 203 -15.64 -5.02 13.93
CA ASN A 203 -16.63 -4.19 14.60
C ASN A 203 -16.19 -2.74 14.83
N ARG A 204 -15.02 -2.36 14.30
CA ARG A 204 -14.54 -0.99 14.41
C ARG A 204 -15.49 -0.03 13.68
N ILE A 205 -15.83 1.06 14.36
CA ILE A 205 -16.62 2.17 13.82
C ILE A 205 -15.66 3.25 13.30
N TYR A 206 -15.89 3.71 12.08
CA TYR A 206 -15.10 4.73 11.38
C TYR A 206 -15.95 5.96 11.10
N GLY A 207 -15.52 7.13 11.56
CA GLY A 207 -16.21 8.40 11.32
C GLY A 207 -15.65 9.14 10.11
N TYR A 208 -16.52 9.53 9.19
CA TYR A 208 -16.20 10.28 7.98
C TYR A 208 -16.96 11.60 7.95
N LYS A 209 -16.29 12.69 7.58
CA LYS A 209 -16.97 13.97 7.36
C LYS A 209 -17.90 13.85 6.14
N LYS A 210 -19.11 14.35 6.29
CA LYS A 210 -20.09 14.46 5.20
C LYS A 210 -20.74 15.83 5.23
N SER A 211 -20.78 16.49 4.07
CA SER A 211 -21.51 17.74 3.89
C SER A 211 -22.83 17.43 3.21
N VAL A 212 -23.94 17.90 3.79
CA VAL A 212 -25.29 17.71 3.23
C VAL A 212 -25.89 19.09 2.95
N PHE A 213 -26.53 19.24 1.79
CA PHE A 213 -27.21 20.47 1.42
C PHE A 213 -28.66 20.43 1.93
N VAL A 214 -29.01 21.35 2.83
CA VAL A 214 -30.34 21.45 3.46
C VAL A 214 -30.73 22.92 3.54
N ASN A 215 -31.92 23.28 3.06
CA ASN A 215 -32.47 24.63 3.11
C ASN A 215 -31.46 25.72 2.66
N ASP A 216 -30.90 25.53 1.47
CA ASP A 216 -29.93 26.43 0.84
C ASP A 216 -28.61 26.64 1.61
N ARG A 217 -28.27 25.71 2.51
CA ARG A 217 -27.02 25.74 3.29
C ARG A 217 -26.34 24.38 3.31
N TRP A 218 -25.02 24.40 3.26
CA TRP A 218 -24.20 23.23 3.55
C TRP A 218 -24.10 23.06 5.06
N ILE A 219 -24.38 21.85 5.52
CA ILE A 219 -24.21 21.48 6.91
C ILE A 219 -23.27 20.28 6.97
N ASP A 220 -22.20 20.44 7.74
CA ASP A 220 -21.24 19.39 8.00
C ASP A 220 -21.75 18.48 9.11
N GLY A 221 -21.66 17.18 8.88
CA GLY A 221 -21.94 16.11 9.84
C GLY A 221 -20.85 15.04 9.78
N ILE A 222 -20.97 14.07 10.68
CA ILE A 222 -20.10 12.88 10.70
C ILE A 222 -20.98 11.67 10.41
N GLU A 223 -20.62 10.90 9.38
CA GLU A 223 -21.17 9.56 9.16
C GLU A 223 -20.22 8.53 9.72
N GLU A 224 -20.75 7.68 10.59
CA GLU A 224 -20.09 6.50 11.08
C GLU A 224 -20.42 5.30 10.20
N ASP A 225 -19.44 4.43 9.98
CA ASP A 225 -19.59 3.19 9.24
C ASP A 225 -18.81 2.05 9.89
N THR A 226 -19.21 0.82 9.57
CA THR A 226 -18.47 -0.41 9.91
C THR A 226 -18.17 -1.18 8.63
N PHE A 227 -17.19 -2.10 8.70
CA PHE A 227 -16.93 -3.05 7.60
C PHE A 227 -18.21 -3.79 7.19
N LEU A 228 -19.03 -4.21 8.16
CA LEU A 228 -20.25 -4.96 7.88
C LEU A 228 -21.30 -4.12 7.13
N ILE A 229 -21.56 -2.88 7.56
CA ILE A 229 -22.54 -2.01 6.91
C ILE A 229 -22.10 -1.71 5.46
N LEU A 230 -20.85 -1.31 5.27
CA LEU A 230 -20.30 -1.06 3.93
C LEU A 230 -20.32 -2.30 3.04
N CYS A 231 -20.00 -3.46 3.62
CA CYS A 231 -20.06 -4.74 2.91
C CYS A 231 -21.49 -5.11 2.50
N LEU A 232 -22.50 -4.74 3.28
CA LEU A 232 -23.90 -4.99 2.93
C LEU A 232 -24.38 -4.07 1.80
N GLU A 233 -23.97 -2.81 1.82
CA GLU A 233 -24.32 -1.81 0.79
C GLU A 233 -23.66 -2.09 -0.58
N ASP A 234 -22.49 -2.72 -0.62
CA ASP A 234 -21.76 -2.98 -1.87
C ASP A 234 -22.45 -4.04 -2.74
N SER A 235 -22.99 -3.69 -3.91
CA SER A 235 -23.69 -4.64 -4.78
C SER A 235 -22.78 -5.67 -5.48
N LYS A 236 -21.45 -5.54 -5.39
CA LYS A 236 -20.50 -6.46 -6.06
C LYS A 236 -20.60 -7.88 -5.50
N GLU A 237 -20.44 -8.87 -6.38
CA GLU A 237 -20.44 -10.29 -5.98
C GLU A 237 -19.33 -10.65 -4.99
N THR A 238 -18.15 -10.01 -5.11
CA THR A 238 -17.04 -10.21 -4.15
C THR A 238 -17.40 -9.85 -2.72
N SER A 239 -18.38 -8.97 -2.51
CA SER A 239 -18.90 -8.63 -1.18
C SER A 239 -19.58 -9.80 -0.48
N ILE A 240 -20.05 -10.83 -1.20
CA ILE A 240 -20.67 -12.02 -0.59
C ILE A 240 -19.63 -12.82 0.20
N SER A 241 -18.47 -13.05 -0.40
CA SER A 241 -17.35 -13.74 0.26
C SER A 241 -16.82 -12.92 1.45
N SER A 242 -16.74 -11.60 1.28
CA SER A 242 -16.34 -10.69 2.37
C SER A 242 -17.36 -10.67 3.51
N LEU A 243 -18.66 -10.71 3.22
CA LEU A 243 -19.72 -10.82 4.22
C LEU A 243 -19.56 -12.09 5.05
N GLN A 244 -19.37 -13.24 4.41
CA GLN A 244 -19.16 -14.51 5.10
C GLN A 244 -17.93 -14.47 6.01
N LEU A 245 -16.82 -13.85 5.55
CA LEU A 245 -15.62 -13.65 6.36
C LEU A 245 -15.89 -12.75 7.56
N LEU A 246 -16.50 -11.57 7.37
CA LEU A 246 -16.82 -10.68 8.48
C LEU A 246 -17.66 -11.38 9.56
N LEU A 247 -18.69 -12.12 9.14
CA LEU A 247 -19.52 -12.89 10.07
C LEU A 247 -18.71 -13.97 10.80
N LYS A 248 -17.89 -14.75 10.07
CA LYS A 248 -16.98 -15.78 10.62
C LYS A 248 -16.04 -15.21 11.68
N TYR A 249 -15.49 -14.01 11.46
CA TYR A 249 -14.57 -13.35 12.39
C TYR A 249 -15.29 -12.47 13.43
N GLY A 250 -16.61 -12.60 13.59
CA GLY A 250 -17.33 -12.03 14.73
C GLY A 250 -17.89 -10.63 14.52
N ALA A 251 -18.14 -10.22 13.28
CA ALA A 251 -18.92 -9.01 13.01
C ALA A 251 -20.30 -9.08 13.68
N LYS A 252 -20.67 -8.00 14.36
CA LYS A 252 -21.92 -7.82 15.12
C LYS A 252 -23.03 -7.41 14.17
N THR A 253 -24.04 -8.26 14.06
CA THR A 253 -25.21 -8.08 13.19
C THR A 253 -26.18 -7.00 13.67
N ASP A 254 -26.03 -6.54 14.90
CA ASP A 254 -26.85 -5.55 15.59
C ASP A 254 -26.12 -4.23 15.86
N LEU A 255 -24.85 -4.11 15.45
CA LEU A 255 -24.05 -2.92 15.66
C LEU A 255 -24.52 -1.77 14.76
N ALA A 256 -25.30 -0.87 15.34
CA ALA A 256 -25.73 0.37 14.69
C ALA A 256 -24.67 1.46 14.79
N VAL A 257 -24.66 2.35 13.80
CA VAL A 257 -23.75 3.51 13.68
C VAL A 257 -24.56 4.79 13.52
N LYS A 258 -23.99 5.94 13.87
CA LYS A 258 -24.63 7.23 13.63
C LYS A 258 -24.40 7.69 12.19
N ARG A 259 -25.46 7.94 11.44
CA ARG A 259 -25.39 8.58 10.11
C ARG A 259 -26.12 9.90 10.13
N TYR A 260 -25.80 10.73 9.14
CA TYR A 260 -26.30 12.09 9.05
C TYR A 260 -27.10 12.30 7.78
N SER A 261 -28.37 12.67 7.93
CA SER A 261 -29.26 12.96 6.80
C SER A 261 -30.25 14.07 7.15
N ARG A 262 -30.53 14.95 6.18
CA ARG A 262 -31.48 16.07 6.31
C ARG A 262 -31.27 16.93 7.57
N GLY A 263 -30.02 17.15 7.95
CA GLY A 263 -29.69 17.99 9.10
C GLY A 263 -29.80 17.30 10.47
N LYS A 264 -30.00 15.98 10.51
CA LYS A 264 -30.21 15.21 11.75
C LYS A 264 -29.41 13.91 11.77
N ASP A 265 -28.91 13.57 12.95
CA ASP A 265 -28.33 12.26 13.23
C ASP A 265 -29.45 11.21 13.32
N TYR A 266 -29.17 10.01 12.80
CA TYR A 266 -30.01 8.83 12.96
C TYR A 266 -29.15 7.58 13.15
N LEU A 267 -29.71 6.56 13.78
CA LEU A 267 -29.05 5.26 13.91
C LEU A 267 -29.30 4.42 12.67
N TYR A 268 -28.22 3.93 12.08
CA TYR A 268 -28.26 3.06 10.90
C TYR A 268 -27.68 1.70 11.26
N SER A 269 -28.44 0.63 11.02
CA SER A 269 -28.07 -0.74 11.41
C SER A 269 -27.92 -1.63 10.19
N PRO A 270 -27.20 -2.77 10.30
CA PRO A 270 -27.15 -3.78 9.25
C PRO A 270 -28.52 -4.24 8.74
N HIS A 271 -29.53 -4.30 9.64
CA HIS A 271 -30.90 -4.65 9.28
C HIS A 271 -31.55 -3.56 8.41
N ALA A 272 -31.33 -2.28 8.74
CA ALA A 272 -31.83 -1.16 7.95
C ALA A 272 -31.23 -1.13 6.53
N VAL A 273 -29.98 -1.59 6.34
CA VAL A 273 -29.38 -1.78 5.00
C VAL A 273 -30.19 -2.80 4.21
N LEU A 274 -30.42 -3.97 4.81
CA LEU A 274 -31.05 -5.10 4.15
C LEU A 274 -32.53 -4.84 3.83
N GLU A 275 -33.22 -3.96 4.55
CA GLU A 275 -34.61 -3.58 4.34
C GLU A 275 -34.81 -2.51 3.25
N ASN A 276 -33.72 -1.93 2.72
CA ASN A 276 -33.82 -0.93 1.66
C ASN A 276 -34.50 -1.52 0.40
N PRO A 277 -35.64 -0.96 -0.05
CA PRO A 277 -36.39 -1.47 -1.19
C PRO A 277 -35.72 -1.19 -2.54
N ASP A 278 -34.78 -0.25 -2.59
CA ASP A 278 -34.16 0.21 -3.84
C ASP A 278 -33.12 -0.77 -4.41
N TYR A 279 -32.73 -1.80 -3.65
CA TYR A 279 -31.67 -2.73 -4.01
C TYR A 279 -32.05 -4.18 -3.71
N ASP A 280 -31.67 -5.10 -4.61
CA ASP A 280 -31.82 -6.54 -4.37
C ASP A 280 -30.68 -7.07 -3.49
N PHE A 281 -30.97 -7.19 -2.19
CA PHE A 281 -30.06 -7.80 -1.21
C PHE A 281 -30.44 -9.24 -0.85
N SER A 282 -31.22 -9.95 -1.68
CA SER A 282 -31.79 -11.26 -1.34
C SER A 282 -30.77 -12.29 -0.84
N LEU A 283 -29.62 -12.42 -1.52
CA LEU A 283 -28.57 -13.37 -1.12
C LEU A 283 -27.91 -12.98 0.20
N LYS A 284 -27.57 -11.70 0.39
CA LYS A 284 -27.00 -11.19 1.64
C LYS A 284 -27.97 -11.34 2.79
N ARG A 285 -29.25 -11.03 2.58
CA ARG A 285 -30.33 -11.20 3.55
C ARG A 285 -30.47 -12.66 3.98
N LYS A 286 -30.38 -13.60 3.03
CA LYS A 286 -30.37 -15.05 3.31
C LYS A 286 -29.18 -15.43 4.20
N ILE A 287 -27.96 -15.08 3.80
CA ILE A 287 -26.72 -15.37 4.56
C ILE A 287 -26.80 -14.79 5.99
N PHE A 288 -27.22 -13.54 6.09
CA PHE A 288 -27.33 -12.82 7.35
C PHE A 288 -28.35 -13.47 8.29
N THR A 289 -29.53 -13.83 7.77
CA THR A 289 -30.60 -14.49 8.53
C THR A 289 -30.21 -15.90 8.98
N GLU A 290 -29.52 -16.66 8.11
CA GLU A 290 -29.02 -17.99 8.48
C GLU A 290 -27.95 -17.90 9.57
N TRP A 291 -27.10 -16.88 9.54
CA TRP A 291 -26.07 -16.66 10.55
C TRP A 291 -26.65 -16.30 11.92
N THR A 292 -27.61 -15.37 11.98
CA THR A 292 -28.26 -14.98 13.24
C THR A 292 -29.01 -16.15 13.87
N LYS A 293 -29.72 -16.96 13.07
CA LYS A 293 -30.38 -18.19 13.55
C LYS A 293 -29.40 -19.19 14.18
N LYS A 294 -28.18 -19.30 13.67
CA LYS A 294 -27.15 -20.20 14.21
C LYS A 294 -26.59 -19.75 15.55
N LYS A 295 -26.61 -18.45 15.87
CA LYS A 295 -26.11 -17.89 17.15
C LYS A 295 -27.11 -17.96 18.30
N VAL A 296 -28.39 -18.21 18.01
CA VAL A 296 -29.47 -18.28 19.01
C VAL A 296 -29.67 -19.70 19.55
N LYS A 297 -28.93 -20.69 19.02
CA LYS A 297 -28.85 -22.06 19.55
C LYS A 297 -27.62 -22.21 20.43
#